data_AF-A0A2S6A5Z3-F1
#
_entry.id   AF-A0A2S6A5Z3-F1
#
_cell.length_a   1.000
_cell.length_b   1.000
_cell.length_c   1.000
_cell.angle_alpha   90.00
_cell.angle_beta   90.00
_cell.angle_gamma   90.00
#
_symmetry.space_group_name_H-M   'P 1'
#
loop_
_entity.id
_entity.type
_entity.pdbx_description
1 polymer ?
#
loop_
_entity_poly.entity_id
_entity_poly.type
_entity_poly.pdbx_seq_one_letter_code
_entity_poly.pdbx_strand_id
1 'polypeptide(L)'
;MTIDVDAANKVLGGLRPFPVAVTTIDGGFANGLMSLSAGSMSIVPELPRATVSLTKYNKTHDMVLDSGIFVMHLLSAAPEQVDASLDILMTLGGSSGRDGDKISKLRTKTGVTGAPVLLDAHSYVEARVMATLDVEESTIFVGDVVAAEILNSGERLRIGEAWGKLPAEWIEQYETNHVPQLESARAYRAAARS
;
A
#
# COMPACT_ATOMS: atom_id res chain seq x y z
N MET A 1 26.83 17.96 12.55
CA MET A 1 26.49 16.71 13.26
C MET A 1 25.96 15.75 12.22
N THR A 2 26.59 14.60 12.01
CA THR A 2 26.14 13.57 11.07
C THR A 2 25.08 12.70 11.74
N ILE A 3 24.02 12.37 11.03
CA ILE A 3 22.94 11.51 11.52
C ILE A 3 23.37 10.03 11.45
N ASP A 4 22.92 9.21 12.41
CA ASP A 4 23.01 7.74 12.32
C ASP A 4 21.80 7.23 11.52
N VAL A 5 22.05 6.86 10.27
CA VAL A 5 21.02 6.43 9.31
C VAL A 5 20.42 5.07 9.70
N ASP A 6 21.22 4.17 10.26
CA ASP A 6 20.76 2.82 10.63
C ASP A 6 19.82 2.91 11.84
N ALA A 7 20.19 3.71 12.84
CA ALA A 7 19.32 4.00 13.98
C ALA A 7 18.01 4.65 13.52
N ALA A 8 18.06 5.64 12.62
CA ALA A 8 16.87 6.29 12.08
C ALA A 8 15.94 5.30 11.36
N ASN A 9 16.48 4.45 10.49
CA ASN A 9 15.70 3.45 9.76
C ASN A 9 15.06 2.43 10.70
N LYS A 10 15.78 1.98 11.73
CA LYS A 10 15.24 1.04 12.73
C LYS A 10 14.08 1.64 13.52
N VAL A 11 14.20 2.89 13.96
CA VAL A 11 13.12 3.60 14.67
C VAL A 11 11.90 3.78 13.75
N LEU A 12 12.12 4.24 12.52
CA LEU A 12 11.04 4.46 11.55
C LEU A 12 10.35 3.17 11.11
N GLY A 13 11.06 2.03 11.08
CA GLY A 13 10.46 0.73 10.84
C GLY A 13 9.49 0.30 11.94
N GLY A 14 9.78 0.64 13.20
CA GLY A 14 8.92 0.33 14.34
C GLY A 14 7.57 1.05 14.34
N LEU A 15 7.44 2.17 13.61
CA LEU A 15 6.19 2.93 13.51
C LEU A 15 5.15 2.28 12.58
N ARG A 16 5.52 1.26 11.80
CA ARG A 16 4.72 0.71 10.68
C ARG A 16 4.52 -0.80 10.80
N PRO A 17 3.74 -1.28 11.77
CA PRO A 17 3.70 -2.70 12.07
C PRO A 17 2.92 -3.54 11.06
N PHE A 18 2.05 -2.95 10.24
CA PHE A 18 1.13 -3.68 9.36
C PHE A 18 1.40 -3.36 7.87
N PRO A 19 1.58 -4.36 7.01
CA PRO A 19 1.48 -4.18 5.56
C PRO A 19 0.04 -3.85 5.19
N VAL A 20 -0.13 -2.84 4.35
CA VAL A 20 -1.42 -2.42 3.83
C VAL A 20 -1.46 -2.64 2.33
N ALA A 21 -2.43 -3.42 1.87
CA ALA A 21 -2.71 -3.54 0.44
C ALA A 21 -3.54 -2.32 0.01
N VAL A 22 -3.02 -1.58 -0.97
CA VAL A 22 -3.68 -0.41 -1.55
C VAL A 22 -4.19 -0.80 -2.93
N THR A 23 -5.48 -0.62 -3.19
CA THR A 23 -6.04 -0.76 -4.54
C THR A 23 -6.63 0.56 -5.03
N THR A 24 -6.78 0.67 -6.34
CA THR A 24 -7.37 1.83 -7.02
C THR A 24 -7.95 1.39 -8.37
N ILE A 25 -8.70 2.27 -9.01
CA ILE A 25 -9.17 2.13 -10.38
C ILE A 25 -9.02 3.47 -11.09
N ASP A 26 -8.52 3.42 -12.32
CA ASP A 26 -8.44 4.60 -13.18
C ASP A 26 -8.71 4.19 -14.63
N GLY A 27 -9.54 4.96 -15.34
CA GLY A 27 -9.91 4.67 -16.72
C GLY A 27 -10.46 3.26 -16.98
N GLY A 28 -11.07 2.61 -15.97
CA GLY A 28 -11.54 1.23 -16.04
C GLY A 28 -10.46 0.15 -15.83
N PHE A 29 -9.21 0.55 -15.60
CA PHE A 29 -8.11 -0.35 -15.25
C PHE A 29 -7.93 -0.39 -13.73
N ALA A 30 -8.05 -1.59 -13.14
CA ALA A 30 -7.85 -1.80 -11.71
C ALA A 30 -6.39 -2.16 -11.41
N ASN A 31 -5.85 -1.67 -10.28
CA ASN A 31 -4.48 -1.96 -9.88
C ASN A 31 -4.29 -1.83 -8.36
N GLY A 32 -3.12 -2.22 -7.85
CA GLY A 32 -2.76 -2.03 -6.45
C GLY A 32 -1.27 -2.16 -6.16
N LEU A 33 -0.89 -2.01 -4.89
CA LEU A 33 0.45 -2.24 -4.36
C LEU A 33 0.41 -2.56 -2.86
N MET A 34 1.54 -2.96 -2.29
CA MET A 34 1.72 -3.02 -0.84
C MET A 34 2.39 -1.74 -0.33
N SER A 35 1.87 -1.18 0.76
CA SER A 35 2.39 0.01 1.41
C SER A 35 2.59 -0.20 2.92
N LEU A 36 3.62 0.44 3.46
CA LEU A 36 3.86 0.56 4.90
C LEU A 36 3.63 2.00 5.40
N SER A 37 3.31 2.95 4.52
CA SER A 37 3.12 4.37 4.88
C SER A 37 1.69 4.73 5.26
N ALA A 38 0.77 3.76 5.19
CA ALA A 38 -0.65 3.95 5.45
C ALA A 38 -0.94 4.29 6.92
N GLY A 39 -1.91 5.19 7.15
CA GLY A 39 -2.31 5.60 8.49
C GLY A 39 -3.63 6.37 8.53
N SER A 40 -4.08 6.71 9.74
CA SER A 40 -5.20 7.63 9.95
C SER A 40 -4.73 9.10 9.89
N MET A 41 -5.61 9.99 9.46
CA MET A 41 -5.35 11.42 9.32
C MET A 41 -6.50 12.28 9.88
N SER A 42 -7.28 11.74 10.82
CA SER A 42 -8.34 12.46 11.51
C SER A 42 -8.44 12.00 12.96
N ILE A 43 -8.72 12.96 13.84
CA ILE A 43 -9.11 12.71 15.24
C ILE A 43 -10.63 12.81 15.43
N VAL A 44 -11.37 13.24 14.40
CA VAL A 44 -12.83 13.41 14.42
C VAL A 44 -13.48 12.08 14.05
N PRO A 45 -14.10 11.35 15.00
CA PRO A 45 -14.56 9.97 14.77
C PRO A 45 -15.60 9.82 13.66
N GLU A 46 -16.49 10.80 13.51
CA GLU A 46 -17.57 10.83 12.52
C GLU A 46 -17.12 11.30 11.13
N LEU A 47 -15.90 11.82 11.01
CA LEU A 47 -15.27 12.24 9.75
C LEU A 47 -13.88 11.60 9.63
N PRO A 48 -13.81 10.26 9.47
CA PRO A 48 -12.53 9.56 9.38
C PRO A 48 -11.79 9.93 8.09
N ARG A 49 -10.48 10.13 8.23
CA ARG A 49 -9.56 10.33 7.11
C ARG A 49 -8.43 9.36 7.16
N ALA A 50 -7.93 9.04 5.98
CA ALA A 50 -6.88 8.09 5.78
C ALA A 50 -5.76 8.71 4.94
N THR A 51 -4.53 8.31 5.19
CA THR A 51 -3.34 8.81 4.48
C THR A 51 -2.49 7.66 3.99
N VAL A 52 -1.87 7.83 2.82
CA VAL A 52 -0.85 6.93 2.29
C VAL A 52 0.15 7.72 1.44
N SER A 53 1.43 7.41 1.58
CA SER A 53 2.48 7.95 0.70
C SER A 53 2.90 6.90 -0.33
N LEU A 54 2.81 7.24 -1.61
CA LEU A 54 3.17 6.36 -2.72
C LEU A 54 4.30 6.99 -3.53
N THR A 55 5.32 6.21 -3.87
CA THR A 55 6.40 6.70 -4.73
C THR A 55 5.93 6.86 -6.18
N LYS A 56 6.39 7.93 -6.83
CA LYS A 56 6.15 8.26 -8.25
C LYS A 56 6.63 7.18 -9.21
N TYR A 57 7.45 6.24 -8.75
CA TYR A 57 7.84 5.08 -9.55
C TYR A 57 6.66 4.12 -9.80
N ASN A 58 5.75 3.94 -8.84
CA ASN A 58 4.68 2.94 -8.95
C ASN A 58 3.55 3.42 -9.86
N LYS A 59 3.07 2.57 -10.78
CA LYS A 59 1.88 2.88 -11.60
C LYS A 59 0.66 3.26 -10.76
N THR A 60 0.51 2.63 -9.58
CA THR A 60 -0.57 2.93 -8.64
C THR A 60 -0.52 4.38 -8.13
N HIS A 61 0.66 5.00 -8.04
CA HIS A 61 0.76 6.43 -7.68
C HIS A 61 0.01 7.29 -8.69
N ASP A 62 0.33 7.14 -9.98
CA ASP A 62 -0.27 7.94 -11.05
C ASP A 62 -1.78 7.68 -11.11
N MET A 63 -2.20 6.43 -11.00
CA MET A 63 -3.62 6.08 -10.97
C MET A 63 -4.38 6.71 -9.79
N VAL A 64 -3.80 6.75 -8.59
CA VAL A 64 -4.44 7.42 -7.44
C VAL A 64 -4.46 8.94 -7.64
N LEU A 65 -3.41 9.51 -8.23
CA LEU A 65 -3.34 10.93 -8.54
C LEU A 65 -4.42 11.35 -9.55
N ASP A 66 -4.63 10.53 -10.59
CA ASP A 66 -5.57 10.81 -11.68
C ASP A 66 -7.02 10.51 -11.26
N SER A 67 -7.27 9.38 -10.61
CA SER A 67 -8.63 8.98 -10.20
C SER A 67 -9.12 9.67 -8.92
N GLY A 68 -8.20 10.06 -8.04
CA GLY A 68 -8.52 10.49 -6.68
C GLY A 68 -9.13 9.38 -5.81
N ILE A 69 -8.87 8.11 -6.11
CA ILE A 69 -9.48 6.96 -5.44
C ILE A 69 -8.41 6.02 -4.89
N PHE A 70 -8.57 5.60 -3.63
CA PHE A 70 -7.80 4.48 -3.10
C PHE A 70 -8.61 3.69 -2.07
N VAL A 71 -8.29 2.41 -1.94
CA VAL A 71 -8.81 1.53 -0.89
C VAL A 71 -7.63 0.94 -0.14
N MET A 72 -7.66 1.01 1.19
CA MET A 72 -6.64 0.42 2.05
C MET A 72 -7.18 -0.80 2.75
N HIS A 73 -6.43 -1.90 2.69
CA HIS A 73 -6.80 -3.17 3.28
C HIS A 73 -5.74 -3.60 4.29
N LEU A 74 -6.19 -4.00 5.47
CA LEU A 74 -5.37 -4.72 6.42
C LEU A 74 -5.44 -6.21 6.11
N LEU A 75 -4.33 -6.91 6.31
CA LEU A 75 -4.23 -8.36 6.07
C LEU A 75 -4.44 -9.14 7.37
N SER A 76 -4.88 -10.39 7.26
CA SER A 76 -5.22 -11.25 8.40
C SER A 76 -4.06 -12.19 8.76
N ALA A 77 -3.84 -12.38 10.06
CA ALA A 77 -2.95 -13.39 10.63
C ALA A 77 -3.72 -14.63 11.08
N ALA A 78 -5.05 -14.66 10.92
CA ALA A 78 -5.83 -15.83 11.31
C ALA A 78 -5.35 -17.08 10.54
N PRO A 79 -5.21 -18.25 11.19
CA PRO A 79 -4.68 -19.45 10.55
C PRO A 79 -5.38 -19.83 9.24
N GLU A 80 -6.68 -19.60 9.15
CA GLU A 80 -7.50 -19.90 7.97
C GLU A 80 -7.45 -18.81 6.87
N GLN A 81 -6.84 -17.65 7.13
CA GLN A 81 -6.73 -16.52 6.19
C GLN A 81 -5.29 -16.10 5.88
N VAL A 82 -4.30 -16.60 6.63
CA VAL A 82 -2.91 -16.15 6.50
C VAL A 82 -2.35 -16.44 5.11
N ASP A 83 -2.69 -17.59 4.51
CA ASP A 83 -2.22 -17.94 3.16
C ASP A 83 -2.77 -16.98 2.11
N ALA A 84 -4.05 -16.62 2.18
CA ALA A 84 -4.65 -15.63 1.28
C ALA A 84 -4.07 -14.22 1.50
N SER A 85 -3.74 -13.89 2.75
CA SER A 85 -3.05 -12.64 3.07
C SER A 85 -1.64 -12.57 2.48
N LEU A 86 -0.89 -13.68 2.53
CA LEU A 86 0.42 -13.80 1.88
C LEU A 86 0.29 -13.74 0.35
N ASP A 87 -0.75 -14.34 -0.24
CA ASP A 87 -1.01 -14.26 -1.67
C ASP A 87 -1.30 -12.82 -2.15
N ILE A 88 -2.12 -12.07 -1.39
CA ILE A 88 -2.34 -10.64 -1.65
C ILE A 88 -1.00 -9.88 -1.60
N LEU A 89 -0.20 -10.10 -0.55
CA LEU A 89 1.09 -9.43 -0.37
C LEU A 89 2.02 -9.73 -1.54
N MET A 90 2.16 -11.01 -1.91
CA MET A 90 3.05 -11.44 -2.98
C MET A 90 2.59 -10.93 -4.35
N THR A 91 1.28 -10.96 -4.62
CA THR A 91 0.70 -10.48 -5.88
C THR A 91 0.90 -8.97 -6.03
N LEU A 92 0.57 -8.19 -4.99
CA LEU A 92 0.61 -6.74 -5.08
C LEU A 92 2.02 -6.16 -4.88
N GLY A 93 2.89 -6.83 -4.11
CA GLY A 93 4.26 -6.42 -3.85
C GLY A 93 5.27 -6.95 -4.87
N GLY A 94 5.02 -8.09 -5.50
CA GLY A 94 5.97 -8.77 -6.37
C GLY A 94 5.91 -8.39 -7.84
N SER A 95 4.88 -7.65 -8.26
CA SER A 95 4.68 -7.26 -9.67
C SER A 95 4.09 -5.87 -9.83
N SER A 96 4.29 -5.25 -11.00
CA SER A 96 3.67 -3.98 -11.35
C SER A 96 2.40 -4.20 -12.19
N GLY A 97 1.42 -3.31 -12.08
CA GLY A 97 0.31 -3.24 -13.04
C GLY A 97 0.75 -2.82 -14.46
N ARG A 98 2.04 -2.59 -14.67
CA ARG A 98 2.68 -2.47 -16.00
C ARG A 98 2.97 -3.84 -16.63
N ASP A 99 3.11 -4.88 -15.81
CA ASP A 99 3.48 -6.23 -16.25
C ASP A 99 2.24 -7.09 -16.55
N GLY A 100 1.05 -6.64 -16.14
CA GLY A 100 -0.22 -7.30 -16.42
C GLY A 100 -1.32 -6.96 -15.42
N ASP A 101 -2.50 -7.55 -15.62
CA ASP A 101 -3.63 -7.45 -14.69
C ASP A 101 -3.43 -8.39 -13.49
N LYS A 102 -2.80 -7.86 -12.44
CA LYS A 102 -2.60 -8.59 -11.19
C LYS A 102 -3.84 -8.63 -10.28
N ILE A 103 -4.83 -7.76 -10.49
CA ILE A 103 -6.06 -7.74 -9.69
C ILE A 103 -6.95 -8.94 -10.04
N SER A 104 -6.94 -9.38 -11.30
CA SER A 104 -7.68 -10.59 -11.75
C SER A 104 -7.35 -11.88 -10.99
N LYS A 105 -6.20 -11.93 -10.32
CA LYS A 105 -5.75 -13.08 -9.53
C LYS A 105 -6.34 -13.11 -8.12
N LEU A 106 -6.93 -12.01 -7.67
CA LEU A 106 -7.42 -11.84 -6.30
C LEU A 106 -8.95 -11.85 -6.27
N ARG A 107 -9.52 -12.35 -5.17
CA ARG A 107 -10.97 -12.32 -4.96
C ARG A 107 -11.41 -10.91 -4.58
N THR A 108 -12.24 -10.29 -5.42
CA THR A 108 -12.66 -8.89 -5.23
C THR A 108 -14.16 -8.69 -5.37
N LYS A 109 -14.66 -7.60 -4.76
CA LYS A 109 -15.94 -6.97 -5.11
C LYS A 109 -15.70 -5.53 -5.58
N THR A 110 -16.62 -4.98 -6.36
CA THR A 110 -16.58 -3.55 -6.69
C THR A 110 -17.04 -2.73 -5.48
N GLY A 111 -16.17 -1.82 -5.02
CA GLY A 111 -16.47 -0.88 -3.93
C GLY A 111 -17.37 0.28 -4.37
N VAL A 112 -17.77 1.13 -3.41
CA VAL A 112 -18.62 2.32 -3.68
C VAL A 112 -17.92 3.35 -4.56
N THR A 113 -16.58 3.33 -4.58
CA THR A 113 -15.75 4.16 -5.44
C THR A 113 -15.52 3.55 -6.82
N GLY A 114 -15.93 2.31 -7.05
CA GLY A 114 -15.61 1.53 -8.24
C GLY A 114 -14.27 0.78 -8.15
N ALA A 115 -13.41 1.12 -7.18
CA ALA A 115 -12.16 0.40 -6.96
C ALA A 115 -12.42 -1.02 -6.42
N PRO A 116 -11.52 -1.99 -6.71
CA PRO A 116 -11.69 -3.35 -6.22
C PRO A 116 -11.41 -3.42 -4.71
N VAL A 117 -12.35 -3.98 -3.97
CA VAL A 117 -12.20 -4.33 -2.55
C VAL A 117 -11.76 -5.79 -2.45
N LEU A 118 -10.64 -6.06 -1.80
CA LEU A 118 -10.09 -7.41 -1.60
C LEU A 118 -10.89 -8.16 -0.52
N LEU A 119 -11.53 -9.26 -0.90
CA LEU A 119 -12.45 -10.00 -0.01
C LEU A 119 -11.74 -10.97 0.95
N ASP A 120 -10.48 -11.30 0.67
CA ASP A 120 -9.64 -12.14 1.55
C ASP A 120 -8.78 -11.32 2.53
N ALA A 121 -8.98 -10.00 2.57
CA ALA A 121 -8.37 -9.12 3.56
C ALA A 121 -9.05 -9.25 4.94
N HIS A 122 -8.41 -8.72 5.98
CA HIS A 122 -9.01 -8.57 7.31
C HIS A 122 -10.11 -7.50 7.33
N SER A 123 -9.83 -6.34 6.75
CA SER A 123 -10.73 -5.18 6.76
C SER A 123 -10.30 -4.17 5.70
N TYR A 124 -11.19 -3.27 5.32
CA TYR A 124 -10.85 -2.18 4.40
C TYR A 124 -11.47 -0.83 4.78
N VAL A 125 -10.88 0.23 4.22
CA VAL A 125 -11.49 1.55 4.07
C VAL A 125 -11.35 2.00 2.62
N GLU A 126 -12.43 2.50 2.02
CA GLU A 126 -12.42 3.20 0.73
C GLU A 126 -12.36 4.70 0.97
N ALA A 127 -11.55 5.42 0.19
CA ALA A 127 -11.39 6.85 0.35
C ALA A 127 -11.38 7.59 -0.98
N ARG A 128 -11.87 8.84 -0.94
CA ARG A 128 -11.71 9.82 -2.01
C ARG A 128 -10.67 10.85 -1.60
N VAL A 129 -9.66 11.06 -2.45
CA VAL A 129 -8.58 12.01 -2.21
C VAL A 129 -9.16 13.41 -2.06
N MET A 130 -8.80 14.07 -0.97
CA MET A 130 -9.17 15.45 -0.67
C MET A 130 -7.97 16.41 -0.79
N ALA A 131 -6.75 15.92 -0.58
CA ALA A 131 -5.51 16.66 -0.84
C ALA A 131 -4.36 15.73 -1.13
N THR A 132 -3.36 16.30 -1.78
CA THR A 132 -2.06 15.71 -2.02
C THR A 132 -0.96 16.63 -1.53
N LEU A 133 0.18 16.04 -1.16
CA LEU A 133 1.42 16.77 -0.91
C LEU A 133 2.55 16.08 -1.66
N ASP A 134 3.14 16.79 -2.63
CA ASP A 134 4.36 16.35 -3.29
C ASP A 134 5.53 16.40 -2.29
N VAL A 135 6.21 15.26 -2.12
CA VAL A 135 7.38 15.12 -1.25
C VAL A 135 8.54 14.53 -2.04
N GLU A 136 8.81 15.11 -3.22
CA GLU A 136 9.92 14.77 -4.11
C GLU A 136 9.73 13.40 -4.79
N GLU A 137 10.19 12.30 -4.20
CA GLU A 137 10.10 10.96 -4.79
C GLU A 137 8.72 10.31 -4.66
N SER A 138 7.86 10.88 -3.82
CA SER A 138 6.53 10.37 -3.49
C SER A 138 5.51 11.48 -3.41
N THR A 139 4.24 11.09 -3.40
CA THR A 139 3.12 11.97 -3.07
C THR A 139 2.39 11.38 -1.87
N ILE A 140 2.11 12.22 -0.88
CA ILE A 140 1.22 11.89 0.22
C ILE A 140 -0.21 12.17 -0.22
N PHE A 141 -1.06 11.17 -0.17
CA PHE A 141 -2.49 11.27 -0.44
C PHE A 141 -3.25 11.27 0.87
N VAL A 142 -4.13 12.26 1.06
CA VAL A 142 -5.10 12.30 2.16
C VAL A 142 -6.48 12.15 1.55
N GLY A 143 -7.29 11.24 2.09
CA GLY A 143 -8.65 11.00 1.59
C GLY A 143 -9.68 10.91 2.71
N ASP A 144 -10.88 11.41 2.40
CA ASP A 144 -12.07 11.22 3.22
C ASP A 144 -12.58 9.79 3.03
N VAL A 145 -12.80 9.07 4.13
CA VAL A 145 -13.29 7.68 4.08
C VAL A 145 -14.77 7.68 3.74
N VAL A 146 -15.15 6.92 2.72
CA VAL A 146 -16.52 6.85 2.18
C VAL A 146 -17.19 5.49 2.35
N ALA A 147 -16.41 4.44 2.62
CA ALA A 147 -16.91 3.12 3.01
C ALA A 147 -15.86 2.38 3.84
N ALA A 148 -16.29 1.43 4.67
CA ALA A 148 -15.41 0.58 5.46
C ALA A 148 -16.12 -0.72 5.87
N GLU A 149 -15.34 -1.77 6.10
CA GLU A 149 -15.87 -3.04 6.62
C GLU A 149 -14.76 -3.83 7.33
N ILE A 150 -15.14 -4.58 8.36
CA ILE A 150 -14.31 -5.63 8.97
C ILE A 150 -14.83 -6.96 8.42
N LEU A 151 -14.00 -7.66 7.64
CA LEU A 151 -14.38 -8.86 6.88
C LEU A 151 -14.25 -10.14 7.70
N ASN A 152 -13.31 -10.17 8.65
CA ASN A 152 -13.16 -11.25 9.62
C ASN A 152 -12.65 -10.71 10.97
N SER A 153 -12.80 -11.51 12.02
CA SER A 153 -12.42 -11.15 13.40
C SER A 153 -11.02 -11.61 13.81
N GLY A 154 -10.18 -11.98 12.83
CA GLY A 154 -8.81 -12.46 13.06
C GLY A 154 -7.87 -11.37 13.55
N GLU A 155 -6.67 -11.75 14.01
CA GLU A 155 -5.62 -10.76 14.24
C GLU A 155 -5.11 -10.19 12.91
N ARG A 156 -4.51 -8.99 12.95
CA ARG A 156 -3.93 -8.33 11.78
C ARG A 156 -2.50 -8.80 11.56
N LEU A 157 -2.16 -9.16 10.33
CA LEU A 157 -0.82 -9.63 9.95
C LEU A 157 0.22 -8.54 10.15
N ARG A 158 1.22 -8.80 10.99
CA ARG A 158 2.36 -7.89 11.19
C ARG A 158 3.40 -8.10 10.09
N ILE A 159 4.10 -7.03 9.69
CA ILE A 159 5.07 -7.08 8.60
C ILE A 159 6.20 -8.06 8.90
N GLY A 160 6.79 -8.04 10.09
CA GLY A 160 7.87 -8.97 10.47
C GLY A 160 7.43 -10.43 10.47
N GLU A 161 6.18 -10.70 10.85
CA GLU A 161 5.60 -12.04 10.76
C GLU A 161 5.40 -12.48 9.30
N ALA A 162 4.88 -11.58 8.46
CA ALA A 162 4.70 -11.83 7.03
C ALA A 162 6.04 -12.22 6.38
N TRP A 163 7.09 -11.42 6.59
CA TRP A 163 8.44 -11.69 6.06
C TRP A 163 8.99 -13.05 6.49
N GLY A 164 8.72 -13.50 7.72
CA GLY A 164 9.13 -14.81 8.21
C GLY A 164 8.42 -15.99 7.53
N LYS A 165 7.34 -15.75 6.78
CA LYS A 165 6.54 -16.77 6.09
C LYS A 165 6.70 -16.76 4.56
N LEU A 166 7.39 -15.77 3.99
CA LEU A 166 7.53 -15.63 2.54
C LEU A 166 8.61 -16.57 1.97
N PRO A 167 8.43 -17.09 0.73
CA PRO A 167 9.46 -17.88 0.06
C PRO A 167 10.75 -17.07 -0.18
N ALA A 168 11.92 -17.70 0.04
CA ALA A 168 13.21 -17.03 -0.11
C ALA A 168 13.46 -16.53 -1.55
N GLU A 169 13.08 -17.32 -2.55
CA GLU A 169 13.18 -16.94 -3.97
C GLU A 169 12.32 -15.71 -4.31
N TRP A 170 11.14 -15.60 -3.70
CA TRP A 170 10.27 -14.44 -3.88
C TRP A 170 10.88 -13.19 -3.24
N ILE A 171 11.47 -13.33 -2.04
CA ILE A 171 12.18 -12.25 -1.37
C ILE A 171 13.35 -11.73 -2.21
N GLU A 172 14.18 -12.62 -2.76
CA GLU A 172 15.30 -12.25 -3.63
C GLU A 172 14.83 -11.48 -4.87
N GLN A 173 13.75 -11.95 -5.49
CA GLN A 173 13.13 -11.27 -6.63
C GLN A 173 12.57 -9.89 -6.23
N TYR A 174 11.88 -9.79 -5.10
CA TYR A 174 11.34 -8.54 -4.58
C TYR A 174 12.44 -7.49 -4.35
N GLU A 175 13.55 -7.88 -3.70
CA GLU A 175 14.69 -7.00 -3.46
C GLU A 175 15.34 -6.53 -4.77
N THR A 176 15.48 -7.44 -5.75
CA THR A 176 15.97 -7.10 -7.09
C THR A 176 15.08 -6.05 -7.77
N ASN A 177 13.76 -6.24 -7.69
CA ASN A 177 12.78 -5.30 -8.25
C ASN A 177 12.75 -3.94 -7.53
N HIS A 178 13.24 -3.87 -6.29
CA HIS A 178 13.27 -2.66 -5.49
C HIS A 178 14.44 -1.71 -5.87
N VAL A 179 15.53 -2.24 -6.44
CA VAL A 179 16.69 -1.43 -6.87
C VAL A 179 16.32 -0.26 -7.79
N PRO A 180 15.62 -0.45 -8.93
CA PRO A 180 15.27 0.67 -9.81
C PRO A 180 14.31 1.68 -9.15
N GLN A 181 13.46 1.23 -8.21
CA GLN A 181 12.59 2.11 -7.44
C GLN A 181 13.41 3.06 -6.53
N LEU A 182 14.46 2.53 -5.88
CA LEU A 182 15.38 3.33 -5.07
C LEU A 182 16.21 4.30 -5.91
N GLU A 183 16.68 3.87 -7.09
CA GLU A 183 17.40 4.75 -8.02
C GLU A 183 16.51 5.90 -8.51
N SER A 184 15.26 5.60 -8.90
CA SER A 184 14.28 6.61 -9.25
C SER A 184 14.04 7.60 -8.11
N ALA A 185 13.90 7.10 -6.88
CA ALA A 185 13.68 7.96 -5.72
C ALA A 185 14.86 8.90 -5.45
N ARG A 186 16.10 8.39 -5.54
CA ARG A 186 17.31 9.21 -5.39
C ARG A 186 17.40 10.28 -6.47
N ALA A 187 17.04 9.95 -7.72
CA ALA A 187 17.03 10.91 -8.82
C ALA A 187 16.04 12.06 -8.58
N TYR A 188 14.81 11.77 -8.12
CA TYR A 188 13.83 12.79 -7.76
C TYR A 188 14.35 13.75 -6.68
N ARG A 189 14.92 13.21 -5.60
CA ARG A 189 15.48 14.04 -4.52
C ARG A 189 16.68 14.86 -4.95
N ALA A 190 17.51 14.33 -5.85
CA ALA A 190 18.66 15.07 -6.39
C ALA A 190 18.19 16.27 -7.24
N ALA A 191 17.18 16.07 -8.09
CA ALA A 191 16.61 17.12 -8.94
C ALA A 191 15.88 18.21 -8.15
N ALA A 192 15.28 17.89 -7.00
CA ALA A 192 14.62 18.88 -6.14
C ALA A 192 15.61 19.83 -5.42
N ARG A 193 16.90 19.46 -5.37
CA ARG A 193 17.96 20.22 -4.70
C ARG A 193 18.79 21.10 -5.64
N SER A 194 18.61 20.96 -6.95
CA SER A 194 19.28 21.76 -8.00
C SER A 194 18.44 22.97 -8.38
#